data_AF-A0A921BE03-F1
#
_entry.id   AF-A0A921BE03-F1
#
_cell.length_a   1.000
_cell.length_b   1.000
_cell.length_c   1.000
_cell.angle_alpha   90.00
_cell.angle_beta   90.00
_cell.angle_gamma   90.00
#
_symmetry.space_group_name_H-M   'P 1'
#
loop_
_entity.id
_entity.type
_entity.pdbx_description
1 polymer ?
#
loop_
_entity_poly.entity_id
_entity_poly.type
_entity_poly.pdbx_seq_one_letter_code
_entity_poly.pdbx_strand_id
1 'polypeptide(L)'
;MGGSNVLRAGTGNYYYSRRIGARPTGPAVGDYVDYPETTTILGAAKLTGRLPSGTSVGFLTAVTDDETARLFSDGQQSEVGVAPRTVWGLARVIQEFGDQGSTVGAHLTSVHRDLGENRSTCVVAESECCDFWR
;
A
#
# COMPACT_ATOMS: atom_id res chain seq x y z
N MET A 1 -20.05 11.03 16.50
CA MET A 1 -19.65 9.96 15.56
C MET A 1 -18.96 10.61 14.36
N GLY A 2 -17.63 10.59 14.32
CA GLY A 2 -16.84 11.28 13.30
C GLY A 2 -15.52 10.55 13.08
N GLY A 3 -15.61 9.27 12.72
CA GLY A 3 -14.45 8.45 12.41
C GLY A 3 -14.02 8.65 10.96
N SER A 4 -12.72 8.53 10.71
CA SER A 4 -12.11 8.30 9.38
C SER A 4 -11.57 9.51 8.60
N ASN A 5 -11.03 10.55 9.25
CA ASN A 5 -10.27 11.59 8.53
C ASN A 5 -8.75 11.55 8.73
N VAL A 6 -8.22 10.57 9.49
CA VAL A 6 -6.77 10.52 9.75
C VAL A 6 -5.93 10.22 8.50
N LEU A 7 -6.49 9.55 7.49
CA LEU A 7 -5.81 9.28 6.22
C LEU A 7 -6.03 10.38 5.16
N ARG A 8 -6.80 11.43 5.50
CA ARG A 8 -7.32 12.40 4.53
C ARG A 8 -7.12 13.87 4.95
N ALA A 9 -6.85 14.14 6.23
CA ALA A 9 -6.68 15.50 6.73
C ALA A 9 -5.34 16.13 6.30
N GLY A 10 -5.42 17.30 5.65
CA GLY A 10 -4.31 18.25 5.46
C GLY A 10 -4.07 18.66 4.02
N THR A 11 -3.51 17.76 3.21
CA THR A 11 -2.76 18.21 2.01
C THR A 11 -2.81 17.25 0.81
N GLY A 12 -3.46 16.10 0.91
CA GLY A 12 -3.56 15.19 -0.24
C GLY A 12 -4.09 13.80 0.09
N ASN A 13 -4.69 13.15 -0.92
CA ASN A 13 -5.01 11.73 -0.89
C ASN A 13 -3.72 10.92 -1.14
N TYR A 14 -2.91 10.72 -0.09
CA TYR A 14 -1.71 9.87 -0.17
C TYR A 14 -2.04 8.36 -0.04
N TYR A 15 -3.31 8.04 0.23
CA TYR A 15 -3.81 6.67 0.21
C TYR A 15 -4.32 6.31 -1.18
N TYR A 16 -3.54 5.50 -1.91
CA TYR A 16 -3.96 4.93 -3.19
C TYR A 16 -4.26 3.43 -3.02
N SER A 17 -5.43 3.10 -2.45
CA SER A 17 -5.90 1.71 -2.32
C SER A 17 -5.91 0.95 -3.65
N ARG A 18 -6.07 1.67 -4.77
CA ARG A 18 -6.18 1.09 -6.12
C ARG A 18 -4.94 0.30 -6.56
N ARG A 19 -3.80 0.39 -5.85
CA ARG A 19 -2.58 -0.40 -6.14
C ARG A 19 -2.50 -1.72 -5.36
N ILE A 20 -3.26 -1.90 -4.28
CA ILE A 20 -3.30 -3.15 -3.51
C ILE A 20 -4.39 -4.04 -4.11
N GLY A 21 -4.02 -5.22 -4.61
CA GLY A 21 -4.95 -6.10 -5.34
C GLY A 21 -5.14 -5.72 -6.82
N ALA A 22 -4.32 -4.79 -7.34
CA ALA A 22 -4.35 -4.42 -8.75
C ALA A 22 -4.08 -5.65 -9.65
N ARG A 23 -4.51 -5.56 -10.91
CA ARG A 23 -4.19 -6.58 -11.91
C ARG A 23 -2.67 -6.83 -11.93
N PRO A 24 -2.20 -8.09 -11.92
CA PRO A 24 -0.78 -8.39 -12.08
C PRO A 24 -0.22 -7.74 -13.35
N THR A 25 1.06 -7.37 -13.33
CA THR A 25 1.72 -6.72 -14.48
C THR A 25 3.02 -7.43 -14.88
N GLY A 26 3.30 -8.60 -14.31
CA GLY A 26 4.44 -9.42 -14.69
C GLY A 26 4.34 -9.93 -16.13
N PRO A 27 5.48 -10.15 -16.79
CA PRO A 27 5.51 -10.59 -18.18
C PRO A 27 4.94 -12.01 -18.31
N ALA A 28 4.05 -12.21 -19.28
CA ALA A 28 3.58 -13.53 -19.72
C ALA A 28 3.47 -13.52 -21.24
N VAL A 29 4.12 -14.48 -21.92
CA VAL A 29 4.17 -14.58 -23.38
C VAL A 29 3.87 -16.00 -23.80
N GLY A 30 2.84 -16.18 -24.62
CA GLY A 30 2.38 -17.46 -25.19
C GLY A 30 1.33 -17.23 -26.27
N ASP A 31 0.95 -18.27 -27.01
CA ASP A 31 -0.06 -18.19 -28.08
C ASP A 31 -1.44 -17.83 -27.52
N TYR A 32 -1.74 -18.35 -26.33
CA TYR A 32 -2.87 -17.92 -25.50
C TYR A 32 -2.41 -17.75 -24.06
N VAL A 33 -2.78 -16.61 -23.45
CA VAL A 33 -2.42 -16.28 -22.08
C VAL A 33 -3.69 -15.99 -21.29
N ASP A 34 -3.97 -16.85 -20.33
CA ASP A 34 -5.01 -16.63 -19.34
C ASP A 34 -4.40 -15.93 -18.12
N TYR A 35 -4.70 -14.65 -18.01
CA TYR A 35 -4.05 -13.73 -17.10
C TYR A 35 -5.04 -13.30 -16.00
N PRO A 36 -4.68 -13.43 -14.71
CA PRO A 36 -5.56 -13.07 -13.61
C PRO A 36 -5.99 -11.59 -13.69
N GLU A 37 -7.27 -11.32 -13.42
CA GLU A 37 -7.82 -9.97 -13.50
C GLU A 37 -7.45 -9.11 -12.27
N THR A 38 -7.16 -9.76 -11.14
CA THR A 38 -6.94 -9.13 -9.83
C THR A 38 -5.95 -9.95 -9.03
N THR A 39 -5.12 -9.29 -8.20
CA THR A 39 -4.26 -9.99 -7.24
C THR A 39 -5.03 -10.29 -5.96
N THR A 40 -4.95 -11.52 -5.48
CA THR A 40 -5.61 -12.00 -4.28
C THR A 40 -5.05 -11.31 -3.03
N ILE A 41 -5.92 -10.78 -2.19
CA ILE A 41 -5.55 -10.19 -0.90
C ILE A 41 -5.73 -11.27 0.18
N LEU A 42 -4.61 -11.75 0.72
CA LEU A 42 -4.61 -12.75 1.80
C LEU A 42 -5.08 -12.15 3.14
N GLY A 43 -4.84 -10.87 3.33
CA GLY A 43 -5.28 -10.17 4.53
C GLY A 43 -5.00 -8.69 4.47
N ALA A 44 -5.82 -7.91 5.17
CA ALA A 44 -5.61 -6.48 5.33
C ALA A 44 -6.09 -6.03 6.70
N ALA A 45 -5.35 -5.11 7.30
CA ALA A 45 -5.69 -4.51 8.59
C ALA A 45 -5.48 -3.01 8.53
N LYS A 46 -6.36 -2.27 9.21
CA LYS A 46 -6.28 -0.82 9.34
C LYS A 46 -6.58 -0.43 10.78
N LEU A 47 -5.68 0.35 11.37
CA LEU A 47 -5.82 0.93 12.69
C LEU A 47 -5.73 2.45 12.55
N THR A 48 -6.70 3.17 13.10
CA THR A 48 -6.67 4.64 13.10
C THR A 48 -7.21 5.15 14.42
N GLY A 49 -6.57 6.17 14.98
CA GLY A 49 -6.99 6.76 16.24
C GLY A 49 -6.50 8.18 16.40
N ARG A 50 -7.20 8.94 17.24
CA ARG A 50 -6.76 10.24 17.74
C ARG A 50 -6.67 10.14 19.26
N LEU A 51 -5.53 10.53 19.81
CA LEU A 51 -5.30 10.62 21.24
C LEU A 51 -5.83 11.97 21.77
N PRO A 52 -6.22 12.04 23.05
CA PRO A 52 -6.60 13.30 23.70
C PRO A 52 -5.50 14.38 23.67
N SER A 53 -4.24 13.98 23.50
CA SER A 53 -3.06 14.84 23.38
C SER A 53 -2.97 15.62 22.05
N GLY A 54 -3.95 15.51 21.16
CA GLY A 54 -3.89 16.11 19.81
C GLY A 54 -3.07 15.28 18.80
N THR A 55 -2.53 14.13 19.21
CA THR A 55 -1.81 13.22 18.32
C THR A 55 -2.80 12.35 17.54
N SER A 56 -2.68 12.32 16.22
CA SER A 56 -3.46 11.44 15.35
C SER A 56 -2.55 10.41 14.69
N VAL A 57 -2.91 9.14 14.79
CA VAL A 57 -2.14 8.01 14.26
C VAL A 57 -2.97 7.17 13.29
N GLY A 58 -2.34 6.72 12.23
CA GLY A 58 -2.92 5.83 11.23
C GLY A 58 -1.92 4.76 10.82
N PHE A 59 -2.35 3.51 10.80
CA PHE A 59 -1.58 2.38 10.34
C PHE A 59 -2.43 1.52 9.42
N LEU A 60 -1.85 1.04 8.34
CA LEU A 60 -2.49 0.14 7.39
C LEU A 60 -1.47 -0.87 6.90
N THR A 61 -1.89 -2.13 6.84
CA THR A 61 -1.10 -3.19 6.25
C THR A 61 -1.98 -4.08 5.39
N ALA A 62 -1.43 -4.61 4.30
CA ALA A 62 -2.07 -5.59 3.46
C ALA A 62 -1.04 -6.58 2.93
N VAL A 63 -1.45 -7.83 2.78
CA VAL A 63 -0.64 -8.90 2.19
C VAL A 63 -1.39 -9.41 0.98
N THR A 64 -0.73 -9.41 -0.17
CA THR A 64 -1.23 -10.00 -1.42
C THR A 64 -0.49 -11.29 -1.72
N ASP A 65 -1.19 -12.24 -2.32
CA ASP A 65 -0.58 -13.51 -2.72
C ASP A 65 0.31 -13.36 -3.96
N ASP A 66 1.09 -14.40 -4.25
CA ASP A 66 1.67 -14.58 -5.57
C ASP A 66 0.59 -15.02 -6.57
N GLU A 67 0.68 -14.51 -7.80
CA GLU A 67 -0.28 -14.80 -8.87
C GLU A 67 0.44 -15.42 -10.05
N THR A 68 -0.20 -16.42 -10.66
CA THR A 68 0.29 -17.13 -11.83
C THR A 68 -0.65 -16.94 -13.01
N ALA A 69 -0.08 -16.82 -14.22
CA ALA A 69 -0.83 -16.86 -15.46
C ALA A 69 -0.62 -18.21 -16.14
N ARG A 70 -1.69 -18.75 -16.73
CA ARG A 70 -1.65 -19.99 -17.50
C ARG A 70 -1.37 -19.65 -18.95
N LEU A 71 -0.40 -20.31 -19.55
CA LEU A 71 -0.03 -20.14 -20.94
C LEU A 71 -0.29 -21.43 -21.69
N PHE A 72 -0.71 -21.27 -22.95
CA PHE A 72 -0.80 -22.37 -23.89
C PHE A 72 0.09 -22.03 -25.09
N SER A 73 1.02 -22.94 -25.40
CA SER A 73 1.86 -22.85 -26.59
C SER A 73 2.23 -24.24 -27.10
N ASP A 74 2.20 -24.43 -28.41
CA ASP A 74 2.53 -25.71 -29.08
C ASP A 74 1.81 -26.94 -28.49
N GLY A 75 0.54 -26.78 -28.11
CA GLY A 75 -0.27 -27.85 -27.50
C GLY A 75 0.10 -28.23 -26.06
N GLN A 76 1.04 -27.51 -25.43
CA GLN A 76 1.45 -27.68 -24.04
C GLN A 76 0.87 -26.55 -23.18
N GLN A 77 0.46 -26.88 -21.95
CA GLN A 77 0.06 -25.91 -20.93
C GLN A 77 1.23 -25.67 -19.96
N SER A 78 1.52 -24.41 -19.67
CA SER A 78 2.54 -24.00 -18.70
C SER A 78 2.01 -22.87 -17.80
N GLU A 79 2.70 -22.60 -16.69
CA GLU A 79 2.34 -21.54 -15.74
C GLU A 79 3.54 -20.63 -15.50
N VAL A 80 3.31 -19.32 -15.42
CA VAL A 80 4.34 -18.31 -15.12
C VAL A 80 3.88 -17.39 -14.01
N GLY A 81 4.77 -17.04 -13.09
CA GLY A 81 4.50 -16.04 -12.05
C GLY A 81 4.35 -14.64 -12.65
N VAL A 82 3.21 -13.99 -12.41
CA VAL A 82 2.86 -12.67 -12.94
C VAL A 82 2.70 -11.60 -11.86
N ALA A 83 2.53 -11.98 -10.60
CA ALA A 83 2.77 -11.09 -9.47
C ALA A 83 3.49 -11.84 -8.34
N PRO A 84 4.48 -11.22 -7.68
CA PRO A 84 5.05 -11.75 -6.46
C PRO A 84 4.14 -11.48 -5.26
N ARG A 85 4.25 -12.35 -4.25
CA ARG A 85 3.73 -12.08 -2.91
C ARG A 85 4.27 -10.75 -2.40
N THR A 86 3.37 -9.85 -2.01
CA THR A 86 3.72 -8.48 -1.63
C THR A 86 3.09 -8.08 -0.30
N VAL A 87 3.90 -7.55 0.61
CA VAL A 87 3.45 -6.92 1.85
C VAL A 87 3.50 -5.40 1.68
N TRP A 88 2.37 -4.77 1.90
CA TRP A 88 2.19 -3.32 1.89
C TRP A 88 2.04 -2.84 3.33
N GLY A 89 2.76 -1.77 3.69
CA GLY A 89 2.68 -1.12 4.99
C GLY A 89 2.63 0.39 4.83
N LEU A 90 1.76 1.04 5.60
CA LEU A 90 1.63 2.49 5.68
C LEU A 90 1.46 2.87 7.15
N ALA A 91 2.26 3.81 7.63
CA ALA A 91 2.13 4.40 8.94
C ALA A 91 2.14 5.93 8.83
N ARG A 92 1.32 6.59 9.63
CA ARG A 92 1.15 8.04 9.69
C ARG A 92 1.00 8.45 11.14
N VAL A 93 1.76 9.47 11.52
CA VAL A 93 1.62 10.16 12.80
C VAL A 93 1.53 11.64 12.50
N ILE A 94 0.61 12.33 13.18
CA ILE A 94 0.41 13.76 13.10
C ILE A 94 0.25 14.27 14.52
N GLN A 95 0.91 15.37 14.85
CA GLN A 95 0.75 16.08 16.10
C GLN A 95 0.23 17.49 15.81
N GLU A 96 -0.90 17.84 16.43
CA GLU A 96 -1.39 19.22 16.44
C GLU A 96 -0.76 19.98 17.62
N PHE A 97 -0.33 21.21 17.38
CA PHE A 97 0.30 22.10 18.35
C PHE A 97 -0.43 23.45 18.41
N GLY A 98 -0.77 23.85 19.64
CA GLY A 98 -1.36 25.14 19.96
C GLY A 98 -2.82 25.32 19.52
N ASP A 99 -3.48 26.34 20.07
CA ASP A 99 -4.87 26.70 19.72
C ASP A 99 -5.03 27.22 18.27
N GLN A 100 -3.90 27.48 17.59
CA GLN A 100 -3.83 28.04 16.23
C GLN A 100 -3.74 26.96 15.12
N GLY A 101 -3.68 25.67 15.47
CA GLY A 101 -3.76 24.57 14.50
C GLY A 101 -2.48 24.23 13.73
N SER A 102 -1.29 24.57 14.24
CA SER A 102 -0.03 24.15 13.61
C SER A 102 0.16 22.64 13.72
N THR A 103 0.70 22.01 12.68
CA THR A 103 0.71 20.55 12.58
C THR A 103 2.05 20.04 12.08
N VAL A 104 2.62 19.06 12.80
CA VAL A 104 3.81 18.32 12.35
C VAL A 104 3.42 16.86 12.16
N GLY A 105 3.81 16.28 11.03
CA GLY A 105 3.49 14.90 10.70
C GLY A 105 4.67 14.15 10.09
N ALA A 106 4.60 12.82 10.19
CA ALA A 106 5.52 11.91 9.52
C ALA A 106 4.75 10.74 8.93
N HIS A 107 5.11 10.34 7.72
CA HIS A 107 4.50 9.26 6.97
C HIS A 107 5.57 8.27 6.52
N LEU A 108 5.30 6.99 6.72
CA LEU A 108 6.17 5.89 6.35
C LEU A 108 5.38 4.93 5.47
N THR A 109 5.89 4.62 4.29
CA THR A 109 5.34 3.60 3.41
C THR A 109 6.41 2.54 3.17
N SER A 110 6.05 1.27 3.31
CA SER A 110 6.93 0.13 3.05
C SER A 110 6.28 -0.85 2.09
N VAL A 111 7.05 -1.34 1.12
CA VAL A 111 6.64 -2.38 0.20
C VAL A 111 7.71 -3.46 0.19
N HIS A 112 7.32 -4.69 0.53
CA HIS A 112 8.21 -5.85 0.51
C HIS A 112 7.69 -6.85 -0.52
N ARG A 113 8.50 -7.20 -1.52
CA ARG A 113 8.16 -8.16 -2.58
C ARG A 113 9.10 -9.35 -2.54
N ASP A 114 8.53 -10.54 -2.53
CA ASP A 114 9.27 -11.80 -2.61
C ASP A 114 9.24 -12.31 -4.07
N LEU A 115 10.34 -12.14 -4.82
CA LEU A 115 10.50 -12.58 -6.21
C LEU A 115 11.29 -13.90 -6.30
N GLY A 116 11.11 -14.80 -5.34
CA GLY A 116 11.88 -16.05 -5.26
C GLY A 116 13.28 -15.80 -4.69
N GLU A 117 14.34 -16.02 -5.47
CA GLU A 117 15.73 -15.84 -5.03
C GLU A 117 16.10 -14.37 -4.77
N ASN A 118 15.27 -13.42 -5.22
CA ASN A 118 15.51 -11.99 -5.06
C ASN A 118 14.42 -11.34 -4.20
N ARG A 119 14.78 -10.97 -2.96
CA ARG A 119 13.88 -10.24 -2.06
C ARG A 119 14.14 -8.76 -2.16
N SER A 120 13.10 -7.97 -2.45
CA SER A 120 13.21 -6.52 -2.55
C SER A 120 12.35 -5.83 -1.50
N THR A 121 12.96 -4.91 -0.75
CA THR A 121 12.26 -4.06 0.22
C THR A 121 12.47 -2.61 -0.18
N CYS A 122 11.38 -1.88 -0.35
CA CYS A 122 11.40 -0.45 -0.58
C CYS A 122 10.69 0.24 0.59
N VAL A 123 11.34 1.23 1.20
CA VAL A 123 10.79 2.04 2.28
C VAL A 123 10.93 3.51 1.89
N VAL A 124 9.84 4.25 2.00
CA VAL A 124 9.78 5.69 1.75
C VAL A 124 9.29 6.35 3.04
N ALA A 125 10.04 7.32 3.54
CA ALA A 125 9.69 8.10 4.72
C ALA A 125 9.66 9.58 4.36
N GLU A 126 8.62 10.28 4.79
CA GLU A 126 8.43 11.72 4.57
C GLU A 126 8.00 12.39 5.88
N SER A 127 8.47 13.61 6.11
CA SER A 127 8.07 14.43 7.24
C SER A 127 7.53 15.76 6.73
N GLU A 128 6.37 16.16 7.21
CA GLU A 128 5.73 17.43 6.88
C GLU A 128 5.68 18.32 8.13
N CYS A 129 6.17 19.55 8.01
CA CYS A 129 6.02 20.59 9.02
C CYS A 129 5.15 21.69 8.39
N CYS A 130 3.84 21.67 8.69
CA CYS A 130 2.94 22.73 8.27
C CYS A 130 2.82 23.74 9.40
N ASP A 131 3.71 24.73 9.38
CA ASP A 131 3.53 25.95 10.14
C ASP A 131 2.48 26.81 9.44
N PHE A 132 1.33 26.99 10.10
CA PHE A 132 0.19 27.77 9.59
C PHE A 132 0.43 29.30 9.62
N TRP A 133 1.68 29.75 9.80
CA TRP A 133 2.03 31.17 9.79
C TRP A 133 2.25 31.70 8.36
N ARG A 134 1.14 31.93 7.66
CA ARG A 134 0.96 33.05 6.72
C ARG A 134 -0.50 33.51 6.73
#